data_AF-A0A418GSW0-F1
#
_entry.id   AF-A0A418GSW0-F1
#
_cell.length_a   1.000
_cell.length_b   1.000
_cell.length_c   1.000
_cell.angle_alpha   90.00
_cell.angle_beta   90.00
_cell.angle_gamma   90.00
#
_symmetry.space_group_name_H-M   'P 1'
#
loop_
_entity.id
_entity.type
_entity.pdbx_description
1 polymer ?
#
loop_
_entity_poly.entity_id
_entity_poly.type
_entity_poly.pdbx_seq_one_letter_code
_entity_poly.pdbx_strand_id
1 'polypeptide(L)' 'MEVILKSKNGVHVHLDANDSRGLLNLKYLCSLLDVPYEGVKARMFRLNESIDQALHHFLSKEGGK' A
#
# COMPACT_ATOMS: atom_id res chain seq x y z
N MET A 1 -11.43 -0.27 -5.08
CA MET A 1 -10.62 -1.24 -5.84
C MET A 1 -9.99 -2.16 -4.82
N GLU A 2 -10.13 -3.48 -4.97
CA GLU A 2 -9.69 -4.47 -3.98
C GLU A 2 -8.26 -4.94 -4.32
N VAL A 3 -7.32 -4.80 -3.39
CA VAL A 3 -5.98 -5.38 -3.51
C VAL A 3 -5.94 -6.63 -2.64
N ILE A 4 -5.81 -7.80 -3.26
CA ILE A 4 -5.68 -9.07 -2.55
C ILE A 4 -4.21 -9.54 -2.66
N LEU A 5 -3.47 -9.42 -1.57
CA LEU A 5 -2.17 -10.06 -1.42
C LEU A 5 -2.38 -11.54 -1.11
N LYS A 6 -2.29 -12.44 -2.11
CA LYS A 6 -2.43 -13.88 -1.87
C LYS A 6 -1.14 -14.47 -1.31
N SER A 7 -1.09 -14.69 0.00
CA SER A 7 -0.11 -15.59 0.61
C SER A 7 -0.51 -17.06 0.41
N LYS A 8 0.47 -17.97 0.34
CA LYS A 8 0.24 -19.43 0.33
C LYS A 8 -0.64 -19.92 1.50
N ASN A 9 -0.73 -19.12 2.56
CA ASN A 9 -1.51 -19.40 3.77
C ASN A 9 -2.86 -18.66 3.82
N GLY A 10 -3.34 -18.06 2.72
CA GLY A 10 -4.70 -17.52 2.62
C GLY A 10 -4.97 -16.22 3.40
N VAL A 11 -3.94 -15.43 3.70
CA VAL A 11 -4.14 -14.11 4.32
C VAL A 11 -4.54 -13.10 3.25
N HIS A 12 -5.78 -12.62 3.28
CA HIS A 12 -6.27 -11.56 2.42
C HIS A 12 -6.20 -10.22 3.18
N VAL A 13 -5.21 -9.37 2.85
CA VAL A 13 -5.12 -8.04 3.47
C VAL A 13 -6.03 -7.08 2.70
N HIS A 14 -7.18 -6.74 3.29
CA HIS A 14 -8.07 -5.72 2.74
C HIS A 14 -7.44 -4.33 2.97
N LEU A 15 -7.17 -3.61 1.87
CA LEU A 15 -6.62 -2.26 1.89
C LEU A 15 -7.68 -1.30 1.33
N ASP A 16 -8.45 -0.69 2.23
CA ASP A 16 -9.38 0.40 1.90
C ASP A 16 -8.90 1.69 2.59
N ALA A 17 -8.76 2.75 1.81
CA ALA A 17 -8.36 4.07 2.31
C ALA A 17 -9.48 4.79 3.07
N ASN A 18 -10.73 4.30 2.96
CA ASN A 18 -11.91 4.91 3.56
C ASN A 18 -12.29 4.29 4.91
N ASP A 19 -11.72 3.12 5.28
CA ASP A 19 -11.86 2.51 6.61
C ASP A 19 -10.55 2.67 7.40
N SER A 20 -10.69 3.05 8.68
CA SER A 20 -9.58 3.12 9.64
C SER A 20 -8.77 1.81 9.69
N ARG A 21 -9.43 0.66 9.53
CA ARG A 21 -8.77 -0.66 9.48
C ARG A 21 -7.92 -0.84 8.23
N GLY A 22 -8.39 -0.37 7.08
CA GLY A 22 -7.63 -0.47 5.84
C GLY A 22 -6.40 0.45 5.84
N LEU A 23 -6.48 1.63 6.45
CA LEU A 23 -5.32 2.50 6.68
C LEU A 23 -4.29 1.87 7.62
N LEU A 24 -4.74 1.18 8.68
CA LEU A 24 -3.85 0.45 9.58
C LEU A 24 -3.14 -0.71 8.86
N ASN A 25 -3.88 -1.49 8.08
CA ASN A 25 -3.31 -2.57 7.27
C ASN A 25 -2.30 -2.05 6.24
N LEU A 26 -2.58 -0.91 5.62
CA LEU A 26 -1.66 -0.25 4.70
C LEU A 26 -0.37 0.18 5.39
N LYS A 27 -0.46 0.72 6.61
CA LYS A 27 0.72 1.07 7.41
C LYS A 27 1.59 -0.15 7.70
N TYR A 28 0.99 -1.27 8.12
CA TYR A 28 1.72 -2.52 8.34
C TYR A 28 2.38 -3.04 7.06
N LEU A 29 1.68 -3.00 5.93
CA LEU A 29 2.22 -3.40 4.65
C LEU A 29 3.42 -2.54 4.24
N CYS A 30 3.31 -1.22 4.39
CA CYS A 30 4.41 -0.29 4.11
C CYS A 30 5.64 -0.62 4.97
N SER A 31 5.46 -0.95 6.25
CA SER A 31 6.56 -1.39 7.12
C SER A 31 7.20 -2.71 6.69
N LEU A 32 6.42 -3.66 6.15
CA LEU A 32 6.95 -4.94 5.66
C LEU A 32 7.75 -4.78 4.36
N LEU A 33 7.37 -3.82 3.52
CA LEU A 33 7.99 -3.55 2.23
C LEU A 33 9.10 -2.48 2.29
N ASP A 34 9.40 -1.97 3.48
CA ASP A 34 10.31 -0.84 3.72
C ASP A 34 9.96 0.44 2.91
N VAL A 35 8.66 0.67 2.70
CA VAL A 35 8.12 1.81 1.94
C VAL A 35 7.63 2.91 2.91
N PRO A 36 7.87 4.20 2.62
CA PRO A 36 7.41 5.29 3.48
C PRO A 36 5.88 5.45 3.44
N TYR A 37 5.20 5.07 4.52
CA TYR A 37 3.73 5.17 4.67
C TYR A 37 3.20 6.59 4.43
N GLU A 38 3.84 7.63 4.99
CA GLU A 38 3.41 9.02 4.79
C GLU A 38 3.54 9.46 3.34
N GLY A 39 4.53 8.93 2.60
CA GLY A 39 4.69 9.15 1.17
C GLY A 39 3.55 8.51 0.37
N VAL A 40 3.23 7.25 0.65
CA VAL A 40 2.11 6.52 0.03
C VAL A 40 0.79 7.26 0.31
N LYS A 41 0.56 7.64 1.56
CA LYS A 41 -0.64 8.38 1.99
C LYS A 41 -0.75 9.73 1.27
N ALA A 42 0.32 10.49 1.17
CA ALA A 42 0.33 11.77 0.46
C ALA A 42 -0.04 11.60 -1.02
N ARG A 43 0.45 10.55 -1.69
CA ARG A 43 0.08 10.28 -3.09
C ARG A 43 -1.40 9.92 -3.21
N MET A 44 -1.91 9.06 -2.34
CA MET A 44 -3.33 8.69 -2.35
C MET A 44 -4.26 9.89 -2.15
N PHE A 45 -4.00 10.73 -1.15
CA PHE A 45 -4.91 11.84 -0.82
C PHE A 45 -4.67 13.11 -1.65
N ARG A 46 -3.44 13.37 -2.14
CA ARG A 46 -3.13 14.60 -2.90
C ARG A 46 -3.18 14.40 -4.41
N LEU A 47 -2.71 13.25 -4.90
CA LEU A 47 -2.71 12.92 -6.33
C LEU A 47 -3.92 12.08 -6.73
N ASN A 48 -4.78 11.73 -5.77
CA ASN A 48 -5.98 10.89 -5.97
C ASN A 48 -5.63 9.54 -6.61
N GLU A 49 -4.43 9.03 -6.33
CA GLU A 49 -3.91 7.76 -6.84
C GLU A 49 -4.48 6.58 -6.06
N SER A 50 -4.56 5.42 -6.73
CA SER A 50 -4.89 4.18 -6.05
C SER A 50 -3.74 3.73 -5.14
N ILE A 51 -4.06 2.92 -4.13
CA ILE A 51 -3.07 2.31 -3.22
C ILE A 51 -2.00 1.55 -4.01
N ASP A 52 -2.40 0.83 -5.05
CA ASP A 52 -1.52 0.08 -5.95
C ASP A 52 -0.54 1.02 -6.68
N GLN A 53 -1.04 2.09 -7.32
CA GLN A 53 -0.20 3.08 -8.00
C GLN A 53 0.80 3.73 -7.07
N ALA A 54 0.35 4.11 -5.86
CA ALA A 54 1.20 4.73 -4.85
C ALA A 54 2.30 3.76 -4.37
N LEU A 55 1.97 2.50 -4.07
CA LEU A 55 2.95 1.49 -3.67
C LEU A 55 3.93 1.17 -4.80
N HIS A 56 3.43 0.99 -6.02
CA HIS A 56 4.24 0.67 -7.19
C HIS A 56 5.26 1.78 -7.47
N HIS A 57 4.90 3.05 -7.25
CA HIS A 57 5.85 4.17 -7.38
C HIS A 57 7.10 4.01 -6.51
N PHE A 58 6.94 3.61 -5.25
CA PHE A 58 8.06 3.44 -4.33
C PHE A 58 8.84 2.15 -4.60
N LEU A 59 8.13 1.04 -4.86
CA LEU A 59 8.77 -0.25 -5.18
C LEU A 59 9.57 -0.20 -6.49
N SER A 60 9.08 0.53 -7.50
CA SER A 60 9.78 0.68 -8.78
C SER A 60 11.06 1.50 -8.67
N LYS A 61 11.12 2.44 -7.71
CA LYS A 61 12.32 3.23 -7.45
C LYS A 61 13.41 2.44 -6.74
N GLU A 62 13.04 1.43 -5.96
CA GLU A 62 14.00 0.58 -5.25
C GLU A 62 14.59 -0.54 -6.12
N GLY A 63 13.82 -1.06 -7.10
CA GLY A 63 14.27 -2.12 -8.01
C GLY A 63 15.23 -1.68 -9.13
N GLY A 64 15.71 -0.44 -9.12
CA GLY A 64 16.61 0.12 -10.14
C GLY A 64 18.08 0.18 -9.74
N LYS A 65 18.54 -0.74 -8.87
CA LYS A 65 19.96 -0.91 -8.53
C LYS A 65 20.53 -2.19 -9.14
#